data_AF-A0A7C3QKS7-F1
#
_entry.id   AF-A0A7C3QKS7-F1
#
_cell.length_a   1.000
_cell.length_b   1.000
_cell.length_c   1.000
_cell.angle_alpha   90.00
_cell.angle_beta   90.00
_cell.angle_gamma   90.00
#
_symmetry.space_group_name_H-M   'P 1'
#
loop_
_entity.id
_entity.type
_entity.pdbx_description
1 polymer ?
#
loop_
_entity_poly.entity_id
_entity_poly.type
_entity_poly.pdbx_seq_one_letter_code
_entity_poly.pdbx_strand_id
1 'polypeptide(L)'
;MDSLSSTLDPNSAEFKANAEHHRALARELKERLALVKQGGGDKYRQRHEEQGKLFVRERIERLLDPGAPFLELSALAATNMYDNEAPAAGIVTGIGRVSNREVMIVANDATVKGGSYFSMTVKKHLRAQQIAEENHLPCLYLVDSGGAFLPLQDEVFPDAHHFGRIFYNQARMSARRIPQIAAVMGNCTAGGAYVPAMSDEAIIVKGAGTIFLGGPPLVKAATGEDVTAEELGGADIHTRKSGVADHFAEDDDHAIEILRSIVETLQRSNVHTNLSALEVVPPEEPLYSPDELYGVLPRTFKESYDVREIIARVVDGSKFREFKARYGTTLVCGFAHIHGYPVGIIANNGVLFSESALKA
;
A
#
# COMPACT_ATOMS: atom_id res chain seq x y z
N MET A 1 -12.75 -10.83 -31.01
CA MET A 1 -13.70 -10.17 -30.09
C MET A 1 -14.22 -8.95 -30.81
N ASP A 2 -15.51 -8.66 -30.69
CA ASP A 2 -16.10 -7.50 -31.35
C ASP A 2 -15.84 -6.24 -30.49
N SER A 3 -15.63 -5.12 -31.16
CA SER A 3 -15.52 -3.82 -30.50
C SER A 3 -16.89 -3.34 -30.04
N LEU A 4 -16.99 -2.84 -28.82
CA LEU A 4 -18.17 -2.14 -28.35
C LEU A 4 -18.29 -0.81 -29.09
N SER A 5 -19.47 -0.54 -29.65
CA SER A 5 -19.79 0.76 -30.23
C SER A 5 -20.48 1.63 -29.18
N SER A 6 -19.82 2.72 -28.77
CA SER A 6 -20.39 3.70 -27.86
C SER A 6 -21.59 4.40 -28.52
N THR A 7 -22.65 4.59 -27.73
CA THR A 7 -23.85 5.33 -28.11
C THR A 7 -23.92 6.70 -27.45
N LEU A 8 -22.94 7.03 -26.60
CA LEU A 8 -22.85 8.32 -25.93
C LEU A 8 -22.44 9.43 -26.89
N ASP A 9 -23.04 10.61 -26.70
CA ASP A 9 -22.61 11.84 -27.34
C ASP A 9 -21.84 12.72 -26.33
N PRO A 10 -20.50 12.83 -26.46
CA PRO A 10 -19.68 13.69 -25.61
C PRO A 10 -20.03 15.18 -25.70
N ASN A 11 -20.75 15.61 -26.74
CA ASN A 11 -21.16 17.00 -26.94
C ASN A 11 -22.50 17.34 -26.29
N SER A 12 -23.26 16.34 -25.87
CA SER A 12 -24.57 16.52 -25.23
C SER A 12 -24.47 17.33 -23.94
N ALA A 13 -25.54 18.06 -23.61
CA ALA A 13 -25.61 18.84 -22.38
C ALA A 13 -25.52 17.95 -21.13
N GLU A 14 -26.11 16.74 -21.19
CA GLU A 14 -26.08 15.76 -20.11
C GLU A 14 -24.67 15.25 -19.85
N PHE A 15 -23.95 14.82 -20.88
CA PHE A 15 -22.57 14.35 -20.74
C PHE A 15 -21.67 15.43 -20.14
N LYS A 16 -21.79 16.68 -20.62
CA LYS A 16 -21.01 17.82 -20.09
C LYS A 16 -21.30 18.08 -18.62
N ALA A 17 -22.57 18.03 -18.21
CA ALA A 17 -22.96 18.21 -16.82
C ALA A 17 -22.43 17.07 -15.92
N ASN A 18 -22.51 15.82 -16.39
CA ASN A 18 -21.93 14.67 -15.70
C ASN A 18 -20.41 14.82 -15.55
N ALA A 19 -19.72 15.18 -16.64
CA ALA A 19 -18.28 15.35 -16.67
C ALA A 19 -17.80 16.47 -15.73
N GLU A 20 -18.51 17.60 -15.69
CA GLU A 20 -18.19 18.69 -14.76
C GLU A 20 -18.29 18.25 -13.30
N HIS A 21 -19.38 17.57 -12.94
CA HIS A 21 -19.61 17.06 -11.59
C HIS A 21 -18.53 16.08 -11.15
N HIS A 22 -18.25 15.05 -11.95
CA HIS A 22 -17.25 14.03 -11.58
C HIS A 22 -15.82 14.57 -11.61
N ARG A 23 -15.50 15.54 -12.48
CA ARG A 23 -14.21 16.24 -12.42
C ARG A 23 -14.07 17.07 -11.14
N ALA A 24 -15.16 17.66 -10.62
CA ALA A 24 -15.12 18.34 -9.33
C ALA A 24 -14.79 17.36 -8.20
N LEU A 25 -15.42 16.19 -8.16
CA LEU A 25 -15.10 15.13 -7.19
C LEU A 25 -13.65 14.62 -7.33
N ALA A 26 -13.15 14.49 -8.56
CA ALA A 26 -11.76 14.11 -8.80
C ALA A 26 -10.76 15.17 -8.30
N ARG A 27 -11.10 16.47 -8.42
CA ARG A 27 -10.30 17.56 -7.82
C ARG A 27 -10.29 17.49 -6.30
N GLU A 28 -11.47 17.30 -5.68
CA GLU A 28 -11.58 17.14 -4.22
C GLU A 28 -10.74 15.96 -3.71
N LEU A 29 -10.77 14.82 -4.43
CA LEU A 29 -9.91 13.68 -4.12
C LEU A 29 -8.43 14.06 -4.20
N LYS A 30 -8.00 14.75 -5.26
CA LYS A 30 -6.60 15.19 -5.42
C LYS A 30 -6.17 16.14 -4.31
N GLU A 31 -7.03 17.06 -3.89
CA GLU A 31 -6.77 17.99 -2.79
C GLU A 31 -6.59 17.25 -1.45
N ARG A 32 -7.49 16.29 -1.16
CA ARG A 32 -7.37 15.45 0.04
C ARG A 32 -6.09 14.61 0.03
N LEU A 33 -5.74 14.04 -1.12
CA LEU A 33 -4.50 13.30 -1.30
C LEU A 33 -3.26 14.19 -1.11
N ALA A 34 -3.30 15.44 -1.60
CA ALA A 34 -2.21 16.39 -1.40
C ALA A 34 -2.04 16.76 0.08
N LEU A 35 -3.14 16.92 0.83
CA LEU A 35 -3.10 17.19 2.26
C LEU A 35 -2.48 16.03 3.06
N VAL A 36 -2.95 14.80 2.87
CA VAL A 36 -2.40 13.63 3.62
C VAL A 36 -0.95 13.32 3.24
N LYS A 37 -0.48 13.76 2.07
CA LYS A 37 0.92 13.62 1.66
C LYS A 37 1.89 14.48 2.47
N GLN A 38 1.41 15.48 3.20
CA GLN A 38 2.23 16.36 4.05
C GLN A 38 2.65 15.69 5.38
N GLY A 39 2.16 14.49 5.68
CA GLY A 39 2.46 13.79 6.94
C GLY A 39 1.95 14.57 8.15
N GLY A 40 2.74 14.64 9.22
CA GLY A 40 2.41 15.40 10.43
C GLY A 40 2.37 16.92 10.26
N GLY A 41 2.75 17.45 9.09
CA GLY A 41 2.84 18.88 8.79
C GLY A 41 4.25 19.44 8.95
N ASP A 42 4.46 20.65 8.42
CA ASP A 42 5.78 21.26 8.20
C ASP A 42 6.68 21.27 9.44
N LYS A 43 6.12 21.61 10.60
CA LYS A 43 6.88 21.63 11.87
C LYS A 43 7.50 20.28 12.22
N TYR A 44 6.75 19.20 12.06
CA TYR A 44 7.23 17.86 12.40
C TYR A 44 8.13 17.30 11.31
N ARG A 45 7.87 17.66 10.04
CA ARG A 45 8.75 17.35 8.92
C ARG A 45 10.13 17.99 9.08
N GLN A 46 10.20 19.29 9.36
CA GLN A 46 11.45 20.00 9.59
C GLN A 46 12.24 19.35 10.74
N ARG A 47 11.57 19.05 11.87
CA ARG A 47 12.22 18.37 13.01
C ARG A 47 12.76 16.99 12.64
N HIS A 48 12.08 16.25 11.76
CA HIS A 48 12.53 14.94 11.28
C HIS A 48 13.76 15.09 10.36
N GLU A 49 13.76 16.08 9.47
CA GLU A 49 14.89 16.38 8.58
C GLU A 49 16.12 16.90 9.34
N GLU A 50 15.93 17.69 10.40
CA GLU A 50 17.02 18.16 11.30
C GLU A 50 17.75 17.00 12.01
N GLN A 51 17.14 15.82 12.08
CA GLN A 51 17.77 14.59 12.59
C GLN A 51 18.59 13.85 11.51
N GLY A 52 18.70 14.40 10.30
CA GLY A 52 19.40 13.78 9.17
C GLY A 52 18.61 12.63 8.52
N LYS A 53 17.30 12.53 8.77
CA LYS A 53 16.45 11.45 8.28
C LYS A 53 15.67 11.90 7.06
N LEU A 54 15.54 11.03 6.07
CA LEU A 54 14.68 11.26 4.90
C LEU A 54 13.21 11.16 5.29
N PHE A 55 12.38 11.99 4.67
CA PHE A 55 10.93 11.88 4.83
C PHE A 55 10.43 10.54 4.27
N VAL A 56 9.37 9.96 4.85
CA VAL A 56 8.90 8.60 4.50
C VAL A 56 8.62 8.42 3.00
N ARG A 57 8.04 9.44 2.34
CA ARG A 57 7.73 9.38 0.90
C ARG A 57 8.99 9.54 0.04
N GLU A 58 9.99 10.27 0.51
CA GLU A 58 11.30 10.37 -0.14
C GLU A 58 12.07 9.06 -0.03
N ARG A 59 12.00 8.37 1.12
CA ARG A 59 12.55 7.01 1.28
C ARG A 59 11.96 6.05 0.25
N ILE A 60 10.63 6.07 0.07
CA ILE A 60 9.95 5.25 -0.94
C ILE A 60 10.39 5.66 -2.34
N GLU A 61 10.39 6.94 -2.69
CA GLU A 61 10.79 7.43 -4.01
C GLU A 61 12.21 6.99 -4.39
N ARG A 62 13.17 7.10 -3.46
CA ARG A 62 14.56 6.67 -3.67
C ARG A 62 14.73 5.14 -3.71
N LEU A 63 13.87 4.41 -3.02
CA LEU A 63 13.87 2.94 -3.03
C LEU A 63 13.39 2.36 -4.36
N LEU A 64 12.40 2.98 -4.99
CA LEU A 64 11.82 2.53 -6.26
C LEU A 64 12.82 2.60 -7.41
N ASP A 65 12.61 1.75 -8.41
CA ASP A 65 13.35 1.86 -9.67
C ASP A 65 13.03 3.19 -10.38
N PRO A 66 14.01 3.82 -11.05
CA PRO A 66 13.79 5.08 -11.75
C PRO A 66 12.61 5.00 -12.74
N GLY A 67 11.62 5.88 -12.55
CA GLY A 67 10.42 5.95 -13.38
C GLY A 67 9.37 4.86 -13.12
N ALA A 68 9.58 3.97 -12.15
CA ALA A 68 8.61 2.94 -11.81
C ALA A 68 7.35 3.51 -11.15
N PRO A 69 6.17 2.96 -11.45
CA PRO A 69 4.94 3.37 -10.78
C PRO A 69 4.93 2.90 -9.31
N PHE A 70 4.20 3.64 -8.48
CA PHE A 70 3.87 3.25 -7.11
C PHE A 70 2.36 3.25 -6.92
N LEU A 71 1.80 2.07 -6.65
CA LEU A 71 0.38 1.90 -6.32
C LEU A 71 0.20 2.07 -4.81
N GLU A 72 0.00 3.32 -4.37
CA GLU A 72 -0.26 3.62 -2.96
C GLU A 72 -1.63 3.06 -2.52
N LEU A 73 -1.65 2.43 -1.34
CA LEU A 73 -2.83 1.81 -0.76
C LEU A 73 -3.40 2.67 0.37
N SER A 74 -4.72 2.89 0.33
CA SER A 74 -5.47 3.51 1.43
C SER A 74 -4.84 4.83 1.92
N ALA A 75 -4.48 5.72 0.99
CA ALA A 75 -3.85 7.01 1.31
C ALA A 75 -4.73 7.89 2.23
N LEU A 76 -6.06 7.76 2.13
CA LEU A 76 -7.05 8.45 2.97
C LEU A 76 -7.42 7.68 4.24
N ALA A 77 -6.61 6.70 4.66
CA ALA A 77 -6.85 6.01 5.93
C ALA A 77 -6.84 7.02 7.10
N ALA A 78 -7.77 6.84 8.04
CA ALA A 78 -8.01 7.70 9.19
C ALA A 78 -8.42 9.16 8.88
N THR A 79 -8.81 9.48 7.63
CA THR A 79 -9.47 10.77 7.34
C THR A 79 -10.77 10.90 8.14
N ASN A 80 -10.96 12.06 8.77
CA ASN A 80 -12.05 12.38 9.70
C ASN A 80 -12.12 11.47 10.93
N MET A 81 -11.00 10.86 11.32
CA MET A 81 -10.84 10.12 12.58
C MET A 81 -9.74 10.77 13.42
N TYR A 82 -9.76 10.55 14.74
CA TYR A 82 -8.70 11.00 15.65
C TYR A 82 -8.36 12.50 15.50
N ASP A 83 -9.38 13.35 15.33
CA ASP A 83 -9.23 14.78 15.08
C ASP A 83 -8.31 15.14 13.89
N ASN A 84 -8.21 14.24 12.90
CA ASN A 84 -7.31 14.31 11.74
C ASN A 84 -5.81 14.37 12.09
N GLU A 85 -5.43 13.94 13.30
CA GLU A 85 -4.05 13.95 13.75
C GLU A 85 -3.22 12.75 13.23
N ALA A 86 -3.85 11.84 12.48
CA ALA A 86 -3.23 10.64 11.93
C ALA A 86 -3.40 10.54 10.39
N PRO A 87 -2.91 11.50 9.59
CA PRO A 87 -3.03 11.45 8.14
C PRO A 87 -2.41 10.16 7.57
N ALA A 88 -3.09 9.57 6.59
CA ALA A 88 -2.78 8.24 6.03
C ALA A 88 -2.66 7.12 7.08
N ALA A 89 -3.20 7.32 8.29
CA ALA A 89 -3.00 6.51 9.49
C ALA A 89 -1.54 6.38 9.94
N GLY A 90 -0.67 7.36 9.65
CA GLY A 90 0.74 7.37 10.07
C GLY A 90 1.62 6.31 9.41
N ILE A 91 1.15 5.73 8.30
CA ILE A 91 1.88 4.69 7.56
C ILE A 91 1.57 4.80 6.06
N VAL A 92 2.61 4.76 5.23
CA VAL A 92 2.48 4.71 3.77
C VAL A 92 2.69 3.26 3.35
N THR A 93 1.72 2.70 2.63
CA THR A 93 1.79 1.33 2.11
C THR A 93 1.52 1.33 0.62
N GLY A 94 2.12 0.42 -0.12
CA GLY A 94 1.89 0.32 -1.56
C GLY A 94 2.72 -0.73 -2.26
N ILE A 95 2.39 -0.96 -3.52
CA ILE A 95 3.13 -1.86 -4.40
C ILE A 95 4.00 -1.01 -5.32
N GLY A 96 5.28 -1.34 -5.37
CA GLY A 96 6.25 -0.65 -6.21
C GLY A 96 7.22 -1.63 -6.85
N ARG A 97 8.04 -1.14 -7.78
CA ARG A 97 9.12 -1.92 -8.38
C ARG A 97 10.46 -1.54 -7.78
N VAL A 98 11.17 -2.52 -7.25
CA VAL A 98 12.52 -2.39 -6.70
C VAL A 98 13.37 -3.47 -7.32
N SER A 99 14.44 -3.07 -7.98
CA SER A 99 15.37 -3.98 -8.67
C SER A 99 14.65 -4.94 -9.64
N ASN A 100 13.76 -4.37 -10.45
CA ASN A 100 12.87 -5.02 -11.40
C ASN A 100 11.94 -6.08 -10.78
N ARG A 101 11.58 -5.92 -9.50
CA ARG A 101 10.66 -6.81 -8.79
C ARG A 101 9.54 -6.02 -8.13
N GLU A 102 8.31 -6.51 -8.27
CA GLU A 102 7.16 -5.98 -7.55
C GLU A 102 7.24 -6.38 -6.08
N VAL A 103 7.17 -5.39 -5.19
CA VAL A 103 7.31 -5.57 -3.75
C VAL A 103 6.19 -4.80 -3.03
N MET A 104 5.77 -5.33 -1.88
CA MET A 104 4.94 -4.60 -0.93
C MET A 104 5.86 -3.75 -0.06
N ILE A 105 5.64 -2.44 -0.04
CA ILE A 105 6.37 -1.51 0.83
C ILE A 105 5.44 -1.07 1.96
N VAL A 106 5.94 -1.11 3.19
CA VAL A 106 5.24 -0.66 4.40
C VAL A 106 6.18 0.26 5.17
N ALA A 107 5.89 1.57 5.17
CA ALA A 107 6.79 2.58 5.69
C ALA A 107 6.09 3.48 6.71
N ASN A 108 6.63 3.55 7.93
CA ASN A 108 6.08 4.41 8.98
C ASN A 108 6.38 5.88 8.71
N ASP A 109 5.40 6.76 8.97
CA ASP A 109 5.61 8.19 8.96
C ASP A 109 5.88 8.70 10.39
N ALA A 110 7.16 8.85 10.74
CA ALA A 110 7.57 9.33 12.06
C ALA A 110 7.10 10.77 12.35
N THR A 111 6.74 11.55 11.33
CA THR A 111 6.21 12.91 11.52
C THR A 111 4.79 12.87 12.08
N VAL A 112 4.05 11.78 11.87
CA VAL A 112 2.69 11.59 12.37
C VAL A 112 2.73 10.96 13.75
N LYS A 113 2.62 11.78 14.80
CA LYS A 113 2.61 11.35 16.22
C LYS A 113 3.80 10.42 16.57
N GLY A 114 4.98 10.69 16.01
CA GLY A 114 6.17 9.87 16.22
C GLY A 114 6.11 8.48 15.55
N GLY A 115 5.26 8.31 14.54
CA GLY A 115 5.04 7.00 13.89
C GLY A 115 4.25 6.02 14.77
N SER A 116 3.53 6.52 15.78
CA SER A 116 2.78 5.67 16.71
C SER A 116 1.62 4.96 16.01
N TYR A 117 1.36 3.72 16.38
CA TYR A 117 0.27 2.94 15.80
C TYR A 117 -1.06 3.24 16.48
N PHE A 118 -1.97 3.82 15.70
CA PHE A 118 -3.40 3.86 15.97
C PHE A 118 -4.05 2.53 15.54
N SER A 119 -5.30 2.30 15.95
CA SER A 119 -6.08 1.14 15.47
C SER A 119 -6.12 1.07 13.94
N MET A 120 -6.32 2.20 13.26
CA MET A 120 -6.27 2.27 11.80
C MET A 120 -4.88 2.03 11.20
N THR A 121 -3.80 2.35 11.92
CA THR A 121 -2.42 2.04 11.49
C THR A 121 -2.23 0.53 11.45
N VAL A 122 -2.67 -0.18 12.51
CA VAL A 122 -2.62 -1.65 12.58
C VAL A 122 -3.42 -2.25 11.43
N LYS A 123 -4.67 -1.81 11.24
CA LYS A 123 -5.54 -2.31 10.17
C LYS A 123 -4.91 -2.10 8.78
N LYS A 124 -4.31 -0.93 8.54
CA LYS A 124 -3.64 -0.62 7.26
C LYS A 124 -2.39 -1.47 7.04
N HIS A 125 -1.58 -1.69 8.08
CA HIS A 125 -0.43 -2.59 8.03
C HIS A 125 -0.87 -4.03 7.71
N LEU A 126 -1.85 -4.57 8.46
CA LEU A 126 -2.36 -5.92 8.23
C LEU A 126 -2.96 -6.09 6.84
N ARG A 127 -3.65 -5.08 6.31
CA ARG A 127 -4.17 -5.11 4.94
C ARG A 127 -3.05 -5.16 3.90
N ALA A 128 -1.95 -4.44 4.12
CA ALA A 128 -0.78 -4.51 3.25
C ALA A 128 -0.15 -5.92 3.24
N GLN A 129 0.00 -6.55 4.41
CA GLN A 129 0.46 -7.94 4.51
C GLN A 129 -0.50 -8.93 3.85
N GLN A 130 -1.81 -8.76 4.01
CA GLN A 130 -2.79 -9.60 3.34
C GLN A 130 -2.63 -9.53 1.81
N ILE A 131 -2.49 -8.32 1.26
CA ILE A 131 -2.27 -8.14 -0.18
C ILE A 131 -0.94 -8.80 -0.60
N ALA A 132 0.12 -8.64 0.19
CA ALA A 132 1.41 -9.27 -0.09
C ALA A 132 1.31 -10.80 -0.09
N GLU A 133 0.61 -11.38 0.89
CA GLU A 133 0.41 -12.82 1.02
C GLU A 133 -0.44 -13.41 -0.12
N GLU A 134 -1.52 -12.72 -0.51
CA GLU A 134 -2.42 -13.13 -1.59
C GLU A 134 -1.73 -13.05 -2.95
N ASN A 135 -0.80 -12.10 -3.14
CA ASN A 135 -0.14 -11.84 -4.42
C ASN A 135 1.34 -12.30 -4.46
N HIS A 136 1.82 -12.96 -3.40
CA HIS A 136 3.23 -13.42 -3.26
C HIS A 136 4.27 -12.31 -3.49
N LEU A 137 4.02 -11.13 -2.92
CA LEU A 137 4.93 -9.98 -3.01
C LEU A 137 5.92 -9.99 -1.84
N PRO A 138 7.24 -9.91 -2.07
CA PRO A 138 8.19 -9.65 -0.99
C PRO A 138 7.82 -8.38 -0.22
N CYS A 139 7.99 -8.41 1.10
CA CYS A 139 7.65 -7.29 1.98
C CYS A 139 8.91 -6.51 2.38
N LEU A 140 8.90 -5.20 2.15
CA LEU A 140 9.92 -4.27 2.62
C LEU A 140 9.33 -3.35 3.69
N TYR A 141 9.82 -3.47 4.92
CA TYR A 141 9.39 -2.67 6.07
C TYR A 141 10.38 -1.53 6.32
N LEU A 142 9.98 -0.28 6.10
CA LEU A 142 10.76 0.90 6.49
C LEU A 142 10.29 1.34 7.87
N VAL A 143 10.95 0.82 8.90
CA VAL A 143 10.52 0.89 10.29
C VAL A 143 11.04 2.17 10.94
N ASP A 144 10.11 2.97 11.45
CA ASP A 144 10.39 4.24 12.13
C ASP A 144 9.18 4.61 13.01
N SER A 145 9.01 3.91 14.13
CA SER A 145 7.81 3.96 14.96
C SER A 145 8.13 4.04 16.45
N GLY A 146 7.51 5.01 17.12
CA GLY A 146 7.53 5.17 18.57
C GLY A 146 6.73 4.12 19.36
N GLY A 147 6.09 3.14 18.69
CA GLY A 147 5.31 2.08 19.33
C GLY A 147 3.80 2.24 19.16
N ALA A 148 3.02 1.69 20.09
CA ALA A 148 1.56 1.81 20.08
C ALA A 148 1.11 3.19 20.60
N PHE A 149 0.02 3.72 20.03
CA PHE A 149 -0.62 4.91 20.59
C PHE A 149 -1.37 4.54 21.88
N LEU A 150 -0.68 4.70 23.02
CA LEU A 150 -1.11 4.20 24.32
C LEU A 150 -2.53 4.59 24.75
N PRO A 151 -3.06 5.81 24.45
CA PRO A 151 -4.44 6.15 24.80
C PRO A 151 -5.49 5.22 24.16
N LEU A 152 -5.16 4.51 23.08
CA LEU A 152 -6.04 3.56 22.38
C LEU A 152 -5.48 2.13 22.40
N GLN A 153 -4.69 1.78 23.41
CA GLN A 153 -4.00 0.49 23.47
C GLN A 153 -4.93 -0.73 23.39
N ASP A 154 -6.16 -0.63 23.89
CA ASP A 154 -7.17 -1.69 23.88
C ASP A 154 -7.71 -1.97 22.47
N GLU A 155 -7.64 -0.99 21.57
CA GLU A 155 -7.94 -1.13 20.14
C GLU A 155 -6.71 -1.50 19.31
N VAL A 156 -5.53 -1.55 19.92
CA VAL A 156 -4.26 -1.75 19.22
C VAL A 156 -3.59 -3.07 19.60
N PHE A 157 -3.78 -3.58 20.82
CA PHE A 157 -2.98 -4.69 21.37
C PHE A 157 -3.69 -6.05 21.46
N PRO A 158 -4.87 -6.20 22.11
CA PRO A 158 -5.28 -7.49 22.67
C PRO A 158 -5.88 -8.51 21.68
N ASP A 159 -6.50 -8.10 20.58
CA ASP A 159 -7.36 -8.98 19.78
C ASP A 159 -6.62 -9.69 18.61
N ALA A 160 -7.25 -10.70 18.02
CA ALA A 160 -6.67 -11.54 16.96
C ALA A 160 -6.23 -10.77 15.70
N HIS A 161 -6.79 -9.58 15.49
CA HIS A 161 -6.48 -8.68 14.37
C HIS A 161 -5.79 -7.39 14.84
N HIS A 162 -5.17 -7.41 16.01
CA HIS A 162 -4.40 -6.31 16.57
C HIS A 162 -2.90 -6.47 16.30
N PHE A 163 -2.05 -5.63 16.92
CA PHE A 163 -0.62 -5.44 16.59
C PHE A 163 0.16 -6.75 16.45
N GLY A 164 -0.07 -7.72 17.34
CA GLY A 164 0.63 -9.02 17.31
C GLY A 164 0.39 -9.84 16.04
N ARG A 165 -0.69 -9.58 15.30
CA ARG A 165 -0.99 -10.25 14.04
C ARG A 165 0.04 -9.93 12.95
N ILE A 166 0.73 -8.79 13.04
CA ILE A 166 1.81 -8.40 12.12
C ILE A 166 2.91 -9.48 12.13
N PHE A 167 3.34 -9.89 13.32
CA PHE A 167 4.41 -10.88 13.51
C PHE A 167 3.96 -12.27 13.08
N TYR A 168 2.72 -12.64 13.43
CA TYR A 168 2.13 -13.89 12.95
C TYR A 168 2.17 -13.95 11.42
N ASN A 169 1.74 -12.88 10.73
CA ASN A 169 1.75 -12.83 9.28
C ASN A 169 3.18 -12.87 8.71
N GLN A 170 4.15 -12.14 9.30
CA GLN A 170 5.56 -12.19 8.87
C GLN A 170 6.10 -13.62 8.92
N ALA A 171 5.94 -14.32 10.05
CA ALA A 171 6.40 -15.70 10.19
C ALA A 171 5.73 -16.65 9.19
N ARG A 172 4.43 -16.48 8.94
CA ARG A 172 3.67 -17.31 7.98
C ARG A 172 4.08 -17.03 6.53
N MET A 173 4.32 -15.77 6.17
CA MET A 173 4.80 -15.37 4.84
C MET A 173 6.22 -15.86 4.58
N SER A 174 7.14 -15.68 5.55
CA SER A 174 8.51 -16.22 5.46
C SER A 174 8.51 -17.75 5.30
N ALA A 175 7.70 -18.48 6.08
CA ALA A 175 7.54 -19.94 5.92
C ALA A 175 7.00 -20.36 4.55
N ARG A 176 6.23 -19.48 3.87
CA ARG A 176 5.75 -19.64 2.50
C ARG A 176 6.73 -19.14 1.43
N ARG A 177 7.96 -18.76 1.83
CA ARG A 177 9.02 -18.19 0.97
C ARG A 177 8.63 -16.87 0.31
N ILE A 178 7.84 -16.06 1.01
CA ILE A 178 7.59 -14.66 0.67
C ILE A 178 8.56 -13.83 1.53
N PRO A 179 9.64 -13.27 0.96
CA PRO A 179 10.70 -12.65 1.75
C PRO A 179 10.21 -11.48 2.60
N GLN A 180 10.67 -11.41 3.83
CA GLN A 180 10.40 -10.35 4.79
C GLN A 180 11.70 -9.59 5.06
N ILE A 181 11.77 -8.31 4.69
CA ILE A 181 13.01 -7.52 4.84
C ILE A 181 12.67 -6.23 5.60
N ALA A 182 13.44 -5.91 6.62
CA ALA A 182 13.24 -4.69 7.41
C ALA A 182 14.45 -3.74 7.32
N ALA A 183 14.18 -2.45 7.24
CA ALA A 183 15.15 -1.40 7.46
C ALA A 183 14.69 -0.53 8.63
N VAL A 184 15.44 -0.55 9.73
CA VAL A 184 15.20 0.25 10.93
C VAL A 184 15.90 1.59 10.76
N MET A 185 15.11 2.58 10.36
CA MET A 185 15.55 3.93 9.98
C MET A 185 15.15 4.96 11.04
N GLY A 186 14.96 4.50 12.28
CA GLY A 186 14.47 5.28 13.41
C GLY A 186 14.15 4.41 14.63
N ASN A 187 13.27 4.88 15.50
CA ASN A 187 12.90 4.14 16.70
C ASN A 187 12.14 2.86 16.36
N CYS A 188 12.43 1.78 17.10
CA CYS A 188 11.75 0.50 17.01
C CYS A 188 11.60 -0.12 18.41
N THR A 189 10.55 0.28 19.13
CA THR A 189 10.38 -0.04 20.56
C THR A 189 9.27 -1.07 20.82
N ALA A 190 9.43 -1.84 21.89
CA ALA A 190 8.46 -2.78 22.43
C ALA A 190 7.94 -3.77 21.37
N GLY A 191 6.64 -3.77 21.09
CA GLY A 191 6.07 -4.63 20.06
C GLY A 191 6.74 -4.41 18.69
N GLY A 192 7.06 -3.17 18.34
CA GLY A 192 7.67 -2.84 17.04
C GLY A 192 8.99 -3.57 16.79
N ALA A 193 9.74 -3.87 17.87
CA ALA A 193 11.04 -4.56 17.79
C ALA A 193 10.97 -5.95 17.15
N TYR A 194 9.80 -6.59 17.13
CA TYR A 194 9.62 -7.88 16.46
C TYR A 194 9.56 -7.76 14.94
N VAL A 195 9.28 -6.58 14.36
CA VAL A 195 9.28 -6.41 12.89
C VAL A 195 10.67 -6.72 12.31
N PRO A 196 11.78 -6.08 12.76
CA PRO A 196 13.11 -6.45 12.30
C PRO A 196 13.56 -7.82 12.83
N ALA A 197 13.30 -8.15 14.09
CA ALA A 197 13.75 -9.42 14.67
C ALA A 197 13.10 -10.68 14.06
N MET A 198 11.98 -10.53 13.35
CA MET A 198 11.29 -11.62 12.63
C MET A 198 11.32 -11.45 11.11
N SER A 199 12.13 -10.51 10.59
CA SER A 199 12.42 -10.42 9.17
C SER A 199 13.52 -11.42 8.80
N ASP A 200 13.54 -11.86 7.55
CA ASP A 200 14.57 -12.76 7.02
C ASP A 200 15.94 -12.06 6.93
N GLU A 201 15.93 -10.75 6.64
CA GLU A 201 17.08 -9.86 6.73
C GLU A 201 16.67 -8.51 7.32
N ALA A 202 17.51 -7.95 8.19
CA ALA A 202 17.29 -6.70 8.88
C ALA A 202 18.48 -5.74 8.75
N ILE A 203 18.19 -4.51 8.33
CA ILE A 203 19.13 -3.40 8.21
C ILE A 203 18.86 -2.42 9.35
N ILE A 204 19.90 -1.81 9.93
CA ILE A 204 19.76 -0.76 10.93
C ILE A 204 20.66 0.44 10.61
N VAL A 205 20.07 1.64 10.62
CA VAL A 205 20.79 2.89 10.36
C VAL A 205 21.48 3.37 11.62
N LYS A 206 22.78 3.61 11.55
CA LYS A 206 23.60 4.14 12.63
C LYS A 206 23.08 5.49 13.15
N GLY A 207 23.00 5.65 14.47
CA GLY A 207 22.64 6.91 15.11
C GLY A 207 21.17 7.34 14.96
N ALA A 208 20.41 6.70 14.08
CA ALA A 208 18.97 6.90 13.93
C ALA A 208 18.17 5.67 14.36
N GLY A 209 18.58 4.49 13.92
CA GLY A 209 17.93 3.21 14.16
C GLY A 209 18.20 2.68 15.57
N THR A 210 17.14 2.33 16.30
CA THR A 210 17.25 1.66 17.60
C THR A 210 16.22 0.56 17.75
N ILE A 211 16.59 -0.59 18.33
CA ILE A 211 15.71 -1.74 18.57
C ILE A 211 15.76 -2.12 20.06
N PHE A 212 14.62 -2.16 20.74
CA PHE A 212 14.56 -2.68 22.12
C PHE A 212 13.14 -3.04 22.54
N LEU A 213 13.00 -4.06 23.40
CA LEU A 213 11.70 -4.40 24.00
C LEU A 213 11.23 -3.37 25.03
N GLY A 214 12.16 -2.64 25.64
CA GLY A 214 11.90 -1.54 26.55
C GLY A 214 12.94 -0.46 26.35
N GLY A 215 12.52 0.75 26.00
CA GLY A 215 13.45 1.86 25.78
C GLY A 215 14.05 2.41 27.07
N PRO A 216 15.00 3.36 26.98
CA PRO A 216 15.66 3.95 28.13
C PRO A 216 14.73 4.43 29.26
N PRO A 217 13.57 5.08 28.98
CA PRO A 217 12.65 5.47 30.05
C PRO A 217 12.11 4.28 30.86
N LEU A 218 11.86 3.14 30.20
CA LEU A 218 11.35 1.93 30.86
C LEU A 218 12.45 1.22 31.64
N VAL A 219 13.67 1.14 31.08
CA VAL A 219 14.84 0.58 31.78
C VAL A 219 15.13 1.35 33.06
N LYS A 220 15.16 2.69 32.98
CA LYS A 220 15.34 3.56 34.15
C LYS A 220 14.25 3.35 35.18
N ALA A 221 12.99 3.28 34.77
CA ALA A 221 11.87 3.07 35.68
C ALA A 221 11.92 1.70 36.37
N ALA A 222 12.37 0.65 35.68
CA ALA A 222 12.39 -0.72 36.19
C ALA A 222 13.64 -1.05 37.04
N THR A 223 14.79 -0.48 36.70
CA THR A 223 16.10 -0.88 37.26
C THR A 223 16.87 0.26 37.91
N GLY A 224 16.51 1.51 37.63
CA GLY A 224 17.26 2.71 38.03
C GLY A 224 18.48 3.00 37.16
N GLU A 225 18.78 2.19 36.15
CA GLU A 225 19.93 2.38 35.26
C GLU A 225 19.68 3.51 34.24
N ASP A 226 20.67 4.39 34.10
CA ASP A 226 20.72 5.42 33.07
C ASP A 226 21.54 4.92 31.88
N VAL A 227 20.86 4.63 30.77
CA VAL A 227 21.46 4.15 29.51
C VAL A 227 20.91 4.95 28.33
N THR A 228 21.74 5.27 27.34
CA THR A 228 21.26 5.93 26.13
C THR A 228 20.57 4.95 25.18
N ALA A 229 19.79 5.45 24.22
CA ALA A 229 19.13 4.58 23.23
C ALA A 229 20.14 3.83 22.34
N GLU A 230 21.27 4.47 21.99
CA GLU A 230 22.33 3.87 21.20
C GLU A 230 23.08 2.77 21.97
N GLU A 231 23.39 3.01 23.26
CA GLU A 231 24.05 2.02 24.11
C GLU A 231 23.14 0.82 24.41
N LEU A 232 21.83 1.04 24.49
CA LEU A 232 20.86 0.00 24.81
C LEU A 232 20.56 -0.91 23.60
N GLY A 233 20.41 -0.32 22.41
CA GLY A 233 19.93 -1.05 21.23
C GLY A 233 20.20 -0.33 19.92
N GLY A 234 21.33 0.37 19.81
CA GLY A 234 21.76 1.02 18.57
C GLY A 234 22.30 0.04 17.53
N ALA A 235 22.75 0.60 16.41
CA ALA A 235 23.23 -0.16 15.26
C ALA A 235 24.45 -1.04 15.59
N ASP A 236 25.43 -0.53 16.35
CA ASP A 236 26.61 -1.30 16.74
C ASP A 236 26.23 -2.49 17.65
N ILE A 237 25.30 -2.30 18.58
CA ILE A 237 24.83 -3.38 19.46
C ILE A 237 24.24 -4.53 18.64
N HIS A 238 23.34 -4.21 17.70
CA HIS A 238 22.60 -5.24 17.00
C HIS A 238 23.33 -5.91 15.84
N THR A 239 24.31 -5.24 15.24
CA THR A 239 25.10 -5.80 14.13
C THR A 239 26.43 -6.42 14.57
N ARG A 240 26.95 -6.05 15.76
CA ARG A 240 28.22 -6.59 16.28
C ARG A 240 28.07 -7.57 17.44
N LYS A 241 27.11 -7.35 18.33
CA LYS A 241 26.99 -8.13 19.58
C LYS A 241 25.80 -9.10 19.56
N SER A 242 24.59 -8.59 19.32
CA SER A 242 23.38 -9.42 19.48
C SER A 242 23.02 -10.22 18.22
N GLY A 243 23.36 -9.72 17.03
CA GLY A 243 22.94 -10.32 15.75
C GLY A 243 21.44 -10.20 15.48
N VAL A 244 20.78 -9.15 16.00
CA VAL A 244 19.34 -8.90 15.73
C VAL A 244 19.16 -8.16 14.39
N ALA A 245 20.20 -7.43 13.96
CA ALA A 245 20.27 -6.84 12.64
C ALA A 245 21.47 -7.43 11.91
N ASP A 246 21.32 -7.67 10.62
CA ASP A 246 22.31 -8.32 9.77
C ASP A 246 23.23 -7.30 9.09
N HIS A 247 22.68 -6.11 8.79
CA HIS A 247 23.34 -5.10 7.98
C HIS A 247 23.41 -3.75 8.69
N PHE A 248 24.60 -3.16 8.68
CA PHE A 248 24.88 -1.83 9.24
C PHE A 248 24.83 -0.77 8.14
N ALA A 249 23.92 0.19 8.24
CA ALA A 249 23.84 1.34 7.34
C ALA A 249 24.38 2.61 8.01
N GLU A 250 25.04 3.46 7.22
CA GLU A 250 25.60 4.74 7.73
C GLU A 250 24.53 5.83 7.78
N ASP A 251 23.58 5.81 6.85
CA ASP A 251 22.45 6.73 6.74
C ASP A 251 21.27 6.06 6.01
N ASP A 252 20.20 6.81 5.79
CA ASP A 252 18.99 6.33 5.11
C ASP A 252 19.25 5.92 3.65
N ASP A 253 20.13 6.62 2.93
CA ASP A 253 20.46 6.31 1.52
C ASP A 253 21.23 4.99 1.42
N HIS A 254 22.23 4.78 2.29
CA HIS A 254 22.97 3.52 2.37
C HIS A 254 22.03 2.36 2.74
N ALA A 255 21.07 2.56 3.66
CA ALA A 255 20.06 1.53 3.96
C ALA A 255 19.18 1.19 2.75
N ILE A 256 18.83 2.18 1.92
CA ILE A 256 18.08 1.97 0.68
C ILE A 256 18.91 1.19 -0.34
N GLU A 257 20.20 1.50 -0.48
CA GLU A 257 21.12 0.75 -1.35
C GLU A 257 21.23 -0.72 -0.94
N ILE A 258 21.35 -1.00 0.37
CA ILE A 258 21.38 -2.36 0.90
C ILE A 258 20.03 -3.06 0.64
N LEU A 259 18.89 -2.40 0.90
CA LEU A 259 17.56 -2.95 0.60
C LEU A 259 17.44 -3.37 -0.87
N ARG A 260 17.85 -2.50 -1.80
CA ARG A 260 17.83 -2.79 -3.24
C ARG A 260 18.74 -3.99 -3.58
N SER A 261 19.92 -4.04 -2.97
CA SER A 261 20.87 -5.15 -3.15
C SER A 261 20.30 -6.48 -2.66
N ILE A 262 19.63 -6.50 -1.50
CA ILE A 262 18.93 -7.70 -1.01
C ILE A 262 17.88 -8.14 -2.03
N VAL A 263 17.03 -7.22 -2.50
CA VAL A 263 15.97 -7.52 -3.47
C VAL A 263 16.51 -8.10 -4.79
N GLU A 264 17.69 -7.65 -5.25
CA GLU A 264 18.37 -8.21 -6.43
C GLU A 264 18.75 -9.68 -6.27
N THR A 265 19.15 -10.09 -5.07
CA THR A 265 19.57 -11.47 -4.78
C THR A 265 18.42 -12.43 -4.53
N LEU A 266 17.22 -11.91 -4.22
CA LEU A 266 16.05 -12.74 -3.97
C LEU A 266 15.83 -13.66 -5.17
N GLN A 267 15.63 -14.96 -4.91
CA GLN A 267 15.29 -15.89 -5.98
C GLN A 267 14.06 -15.38 -6.70
N ARG A 268 14.11 -15.31 -8.04
CA ARG A 268 12.90 -15.05 -8.81
C ARG A 268 11.90 -16.11 -8.41
N SER A 269 10.72 -15.67 -7.98
CA SER A 269 9.69 -16.59 -7.54
C SER A 269 9.41 -17.58 -8.67
N ASN A 270 9.83 -18.83 -8.50
CA ASN A 270 9.41 -19.95 -9.35
C ASN A 270 7.95 -20.34 -9.06
N VAL A 271 7.23 -19.54 -8.26
CA VAL A 271 5.78 -19.64 -8.19
C VAL A 271 5.30 -19.28 -9.58
N HIS A 272 4.92 -20.31 -10.33
CA HIS A 272 3.99 -20.18 -11.44
C HIS A 272 2.73 -19.52 -10.87
N THR A 273 2.73 -18.19 -10.80
CA THR A 273 1.51 -17.46 -10.54
C THR A 273 0.57 -17.81 -11.69
N ASN A 274 -0.73 -17.86 -11.44
CA ASN A 274 -1.70 -18.09 -12.52
C ASN A 274 -1.50 -17.08 -13.66
N LEU A 275 -0.93 -15.90 -13.37
CA LEU A 275 -0.55 -14.88 -14.35
C LEU A 275 0.59 -15.30 -15.28
N SER A 276 1.60 -16.03 -14.78
CA SER A 276 2.72 -16.52 -15.60
C SER A 276 2.30 -17.56 -16.65
N ALA A 277 1.13 -18.18 -16.47
CA ALA A 277 0.52 -19.11 -17.42
C ALA A 277 -0.46 -18.42 -18.39
N LEU A 278 -0.76 -17.12 -18.20
CA LEU A 278 -1.66 -16.40 -19.09
C LEU A 278 -0.95 -16.10 -20.41
N GLU A 279 -1.69 -16.29 -21.49
CA GLU A 279 -1.31 -15.78 -22.80
C GLU A 279 -1.57 -14.26 -22.80
N VAL A 280 -0.53 -13.49 -22.45
CA VAL A 280 -0.57 -12.02 -22.50
C VAL A 280 -0.37 -11.58 -23.94
N VAL A 281 -1.31 -10.80 -24.45
CA VAL A 281 -1.26 -10.21 -25.80
C VAL A 281 -0.64 -8.82 -25.77
N PRO A 282 -0.16 -8.27 -26.91
CA PRO A 282 0.25 -6.88 -26.95
C PRO A 282 -0.88 -5.94 -26.49
N PRO A 283 -0.62 -5.00 -25.56
CA PRO A 283 -1.63 -4.08 -25.08
C PRO A 283 -2.10 -3.16 -26.21
N GLU A 284 -3.40 -2.89 -26.26
CA GLU A 284 -4.02 -1.92 -27.17
C GLU A 284 -4.77 -0.87 -26.35
N GLU A 285 -4.65 0.41 -26.69
CA GLU A 285 -5.47 1.46 -26.05
C GLU A 285 -6.97 1.25 -26.37
N PRO A 286 -7.89 1.62 -25.46
CA PRO A 286 -9.32 1.64 -25.76
C PRO A 286 -9.65 2.57 -26.94
N LEU A 287 -10.70 2.27 -27.70
CA LEU A 287 -11.15 3.12 -28.83
C LEU A 287 -11.72 4.47 -28.39
N TYR A 288 -12.15 4.56 -27.13
CA TYR A 288 -12.72 5.76 -26.54
C TYR A 288 -11.84 6.23 -25.39
N SER A 289 -11.68 7.55 -25.26
CA SER A 289 -10.79 8.11 -24.24
C SER A 289 -11.27 7.74 -22.82
N PRO A 290 -10.38 7.25 -21.93
CA PRO A 290 -10.72 7.05 -20.52
C PRO A 290 -11.20 8.34 -19.83
N ASP A 291 -10.82 9.53 -20.32
CA ASP A 291 -11.31 10.81 -19.79
C ASP A 291 -12.82 11.02 -19.99
N GLU A 292 -13.43 10.27 -20.90
CA GLU A 292 -14.88 10.31 -21.11
C GLU A 292 -15.65 9.63 -19.97
N LEU A 293 -15.01 8.80 -19.13
CA LEU A 293 -15.63 8.15 -17.97
C LEU A 293 -16.32 9.15 -17.04
N TYR A 294 -15.80 10.38 -16.94
CA TYR A 294 -16.42 11.45 -16.16
C TYR A 294 -17.83 11.82 -16.65
N GLY A 295 -18.09 11.70 -17.95
CA GLY A 295 -19.38 12.01 -18.55
C GLY A 295 -20.32 10.80 -18.67
N VAL A 296 -19.81 9.57 -18.58
CA VAL A 296 -20.61 8.33 -18.63
C VAL A 296 -21.50 8.17 -17.40
N LEU A 297 -20.95 8.44 -16.21
CA LEU A 297 -21.66 8.20 -14.96
C LEU A 297 -22.75 9.27 -14.73
N PRO A 298 -23.99 8.87 -14.40
CA PRO A 298 -25.00 9.81 -13.95
C PRO A 298 -24.62 10.46 -12.62
N ARG A 299 -25.07 11.70 -12.39
CA ARG A 299 -24.81 12.45 -11.14
C ARG A 299 -25.68 11.97 -9.97
N THR A 300 -26.71 11.19 -10.25
CA THR A 300 -27.65 10.71 -9.24
C THR A 300 -27.77 9.20 -9.30
N PHE A 301 -27.94 8.55 -8.14
CA PHE A 301 -28.13 7.10 -8.06
C PHE A 301 -29.50 6.61 -8.58
N LYS A 302 -30.38 7.53 -9.02
CA LYS A 302 -31.71 7.19 -9.54
C LYS A 302 -31.70 6.95 -11.05
N GLU A 303 -30.69 7.47 -11.74
CA GLU A 303 -30.54 7.36 -13.17
C GLU A 303 -29.73 6.10 -13.52
N SER A 304 -30.22 5.35 -14.50
CA SER A 304 -29.53 4.17 -15.04
C SER A 304 -28.63 4.57 -16.20
N TYR A 305 -27.52 3.86 -16.39
CA TYR A 305 -26.67 3.95 -17.57
C TYR A 305 -26.29 2.54 -18.04
N ASP A 306 -25.81 2.39 -19.27
CA ASP A 306 -25.28 1.11 -19.75
C ASP A 306 -23.82 0.94 -19.32
N VAL A 307 -23.55 -0.05 -18.48
CA VAL A 307 -22.19 -0.34 -17.98
C VAL A 307 -21.21 -0.71 -19.09
N ARG A 308 -21.70 -1.11 -20.27
CA ARG A 308 -20.85 -1.33 -21.45
C ARG A 308 -20.08 -0.07 -21.86
N GLU A 309 -20.61 1.12 -21.58
CA GLU A 309 -19.91 2.38 -21.85
C GLU A 309 -18.66 2.56 -20.97
N ILE A 310 -18.67 1.99 -19.76
CA ILE A 310 -17.49 1.93 -18.89
C ILE A 310 -16.51 0.88 -19.43
N ILE A 311 -16.99 -0.33 -19.74
CA ILE A 311 -16.17 -1.43 -20.27
C ILE A 311 -15.42 -0.97 -21.53
N ALA A 312 -16.10 -0.28 -22.46
CA ALA A 312 -15.52 0.22 -23.69
C ALA A 312 -14.36 1.22 -23.50
N ARG A 313 -14.24 1.86 -22.33
CA ARG A 313 -13.18 2.84 -21.99
C ARG A 313 -12.09 2.26 -21.09
N VAL A 314 -12.18 0.98 -20.74
CA VAL A 314 -11.25 0.29 -19.84
C VAL A 314 -10.51 -0.85 -20.54
N VAL A 315 -11.18 -1.58 -21.43
CA VAL A 315 -10.61 -2.78 -22.07
C VAL A 315 -9.88 -2.47 -23.37
N ASP A 316 -8.88 -3.30 -23.67
CA ASP A 316 -8.01 -3.14 -24.83
C ASP A 316 -8.80 -3.14 -26.14
N GLY A 317 -8.58 -2.11 -26.97
CA GLY A 317 -9.29 -1.91 -28.24
C GLY A 317 -10.82 -1.84 -28.11
N SER A 318 -11.35 -1.58 -26.90
CA SER A 318 -12.78 -1.66 -26.57
C SER A 318 -13.42 -3.01 -26.95
N LYS A 319 -12.63 -4.08 -27.01
CA LYS A 319 -13.04 -5.42 -27.43
C LYS A 319 -13.65 -6.18 -26.25
N PHE A 320 -14.90 -6.59 -26.37
CA PHE A 320 -15.60 -7.31 -25.32
C PHE A 320 -16.44 -8.46 -25.88
N ARG A 321 -16.16 -9.68 -25.42
CA ARG A 321 -16.98 -10.85 -25.75
C ARG A 321 -18.01 -11.08 -24.67
N GLU A 322 -19.20 -10.55 -24.86
CA GLU A 322 -20.28 -10.69 -23.89
C GLU A 322 -20.78 -12.14 -23.77
N PHE A 323 -20.86 -12.63 -22.54
CA PHE A 323 -21.40 -13.94 -22.18
C PHE A 323 -22.87 -13.82 -21.77
N LYS A 324 -23.71 -14.74 -22.26
CA LYS A 324 -25.17 -14.75 -21.99
C LYS A 324 -25.81 -13.36 -22.19
N ALA A 325 -25.52 -12.69 -23.31
CA ALA A 325 -25.94 -11.30 -23.57
C ALA A 325 -27.45 -11.06 -23.48
N ARG A 326 -28.27 -12.10 -23.69
CA ARG A 326 -29.75 -12.03 -23.68
C ARG A 326 -30.40 -12.62 -22.42
N TYR A 327 -29.61 -13.02 -21.42
CA TYR A 327 -30.10 -13.64 -20.18
C TYR A 327 -29.53 -12.87 -18.98
N GLY A 328 -30.33 -12.64 -17.93
CA GLY A 328 -29.91 -11.89 -16.75
C GLY A 328 -29.28 -10.53 -17.09
N THR A 329 -29.93 -9.74 -17.94
CA THR A 329 -29.35 -8.54 -18.59
C THR A 329 -29.02 -7.38 -17.64
N THR A 330 -29.45 -7.46 -16.37
CA THR A 330 -29.04 -6.54 -15.32
C THR A 330 -27.66 -6.83 -14.74
N LEU A 331 -27.01 -7.90 -15.22
CA LEU A 331 -25.60 -8.21 -14.98
C LEU A 331 -24.91 -8.49 -16.33
N VAL A 332 -23.95 -7.65 -16.68
CA VAL A 332 -23.13 -7.82 -17.89
C VAL A 332 -21.92 -8.65 -17.51
N CYS A 333 -21.72 -9.78 -18.18
CA CYS A 333 -20.57 -10.65 -17.99
C CYS A 333 -19.88 -10.86 -19.32
N GLY A 334 -18.56 -11.00 -19.34
CA GLY A 334 -17.84 -11.32 -20.57
C GLY A 334 -16.34 -11.32 -20.41
N PHE A 335 -15.66 -11.51 -21.52
CA PHE A 335 -14.20 -11.63 -21.58
C PHE A 335 -13.59 -10.46 -22.35
N ALA A 336 -12.43 -9.99 -21.89
CA ALA A 336 -11.66 -8.94 -22.53
C ALA A 336 -10.16 -9.09 -22.22
N HIS A 337 -9.35 -8.13 -22.69
CA HIS A 337 -8.00 -7.91 -22.18
C HIS A 337 -7.90 -6.52 -21.55
N ILE A 338 -7.07 -6.37 -20.53
CA ILE A 338 -6.67 -5.07 -19.96
C ILE A 338 -5.16 -5.06 -19.87
N HIS A 339 -4.52 -4.13 -20.58
CA HIS A 339 -3.06 -4.05 -20.69
C HIS A 339 -2.43 -5.40 -21.12
N GLY A 340 -3.07 -6.08 -22.07
CA GLY A 340 -2.67 -7.38 -22.59
C GLY A 340 -3.10 -8.58 -21.74
N TYR A 341 -3.50 -8.39 -20.48
CA TYR A 341 -3.90 -9.49 -19.60
C TYR A 341 -5.33 -9.95 -19.87
N PRO A 342 -5.60 -11.24 -20.09
CA PRO A 342 -6.96 -11.73 -20.25
C PRO A 342 -7.74 -11.64 -18.94
N VAL A 343 -8.96 -11.10 -19.00
CA VAL A 343 -9.83 -10.88 -17.83
C VAL A 343 -11.25 -11.39 -18.09
N GLY A 344 -11.89 -11.86 -17.01
CA GLY A 344 -13.34 -12.03 -16.93
C GLY A 344 -13.95 -10.84 -16.20
N ILE A 345 -14.92 -10.17 -16.82
CA ILE A 345 -15.59 -9.00 -16.27
C ILE A 345 -17.00 -9.39 -15.86
N ILE A 346 -17.41 -8.97 -14.66
CA ILE A 346 -18.77 -9.03 -14.14
C ILE A 346 -19.13 -7.61 -13.70
N ALA A 347 -20.15 -7.02 -14.32
CA ALA A 347 -20.49 -5.61 -14.15
C ALA A 347 -22.01 -5.42 -13.97
N ASN A 348 -22.42 -4.72 -12.91
CA ASN A 348 -23.82 -4.43 -12.64
C ASN A 348 -24.39 -3.46 -13.70
N ASN A 349 -25.59 -3.77 -14.18
CA ASN A 349 -26.32 -2.97 -15.17
C ASN A 349 -27.80 -2.78 -14.76
N GLY A 350 -28.06 -2.80 -13.44
CA GLY A 350 -29.39 -2.74 -12.86
C GLY A 350 -29.52 -3.59 -11.59
N VAL A 351 -30.76 -3.75 -11.14
CA VAL A 351 -31.10 -4.59 -9.97
C VAL A 351 -30.80 -6.07 -10.27
N LEU A 352 -30.21 -6.77 -9.30
CA LEU A 352 -29.91 -8.19 -9.45
C LEU A 352 -31.15 -9.06 -9.24
N PHE A 353 -31.38 -9.97 -10.18
CA PHE A 353 -32.43 -11.00 -10.12
C PHE A 353 -31.80 -12.40 -10.04
N SER A 354 -32.61 -13.45 -9.89
CA SER A 354 -32.14 -14.84 -9.82
C SER A 354 -31.35 -15.22 -11.07
N GLU A 355 -31.79 -14.77 -12.24
CA GLU A 355 -31.13 -14.96 -13.52
C GLU A 355 -29.75 -14.29 -13.57
N SER A 356 -29.58 -13.14 -12.91
CA SER A 356 -28.29 -12.45 -12.79
C SER A 356 -27.30 -13.30 -11.98
N ALA A 357 -27.75 -13.89 -10.85
CA ALA A 357 -26.93 -14.75 -10.02
C ALA A 357 -26.59 -16.09 -10.69
N LEU A 358 -27.52 -16.67 -11.45
CA LEU A 358 -27.27 -17.89 -12.26
C LEU A 358 -26.40 -17.63 -13.50
N LYS A 359 -26.22 -16.35 -13.87
CA LYS A 359 -25.36 -15.92 -14.97
C LYS A 359 -23.91 -15.74 -14.52
N ALA A 360 -23.69 -15.10 -13.37
CA ALA A 360 -22.39 -14.93 -12.73
C ALA A 360 -21.72 -16.30 -12.54
#